data_AF-A0A7C5NBC7-F1
#
_entry.id   AF-A0A7C5NBC7-F1
#
_cell.length_a   1.000
_cell.length_b   1.000
_cell.length_c   1.000
_cell.angle_alpha   90.00
_cell.angle_beta   90.00
_cell.angle_gamma   90.00
#
_symmetry.space_group_name_H-M   'P 1'
#
loop_
_entity.id
_entity.type
_entity.pdbx_description
1 polymer ?
#
loop_
_entity_poly.entity_id
_entity_poly.type
_entity_poly.pdbx_seq_one_letter_code
_entity_poly.pdbx_strand_id
1 'polypeptide(L)'
;MPGGSVPAGQAPWVPSPWPATIPYRAPGCPGPTPFPWSTARARPPPVQLVEAKAITRGMVKVEPGEDLVESLETLARVAGWREAVVFGAGSLDLAELEIGDDTVTVEKAELLSLAGRIVFLDGGPKVSLCATVLVGDVTRSGRIAAAMTGGLTLVVDAVHMPSGGSATVPAPDARVGSSFGATLPAPGRSVAQPSPPGLSSGAASEMNKPPSQSFSNKPLVRPPMRRTFDLDDDDDDENPVVNTGDFLQHPQLGLCEVVGYDGSGGTKIRLTSGKVRVLKLEALRVLQGQEDEEGRMVFRVAGPRRR
;
A
#
# COMPACT_ATOMS: atom_id res chain seq x y z
N MET A 1 20.10 -60.14 -17.18
CA MET A 1 18.67 -59.81 -16.98
C MET A 1 18.60 -58.36 -16.49
N PRO A 2 17.76 -57.50 -17.07
CA PRO A 2 18.03 -56.82 -18.34
C PRO A 2 18.36 -55.33 -18.17
N GLY A 3 19.05 -54.78 -19.18
CA GLY A 3 19.43 -53.37 -19.28
C GLY A 3 18.23 -52.46 -19.59
N GLY A 4 18.22 -51.30 -18.94
CA GLY A 4 17.30 -50.20 -19.22
C GLY A 4 17.90 -49.27 -20.27
N SER A 5 17.31 -49.32 -21.47
CA SER A 5 17.50 -48.38 -22.57
C SER A 5 17.05 -46.97 -22.20
N VAL A 6 17.93 -45.99 -22.38
CA VAL A 6 17.61 -44.56 -22.34
C VAL A 6 16.98 -44.17 -23.69
N PRO A 7 15.79 -43.54 -23.74
CA PRO A 7 15.25 -43.05 -25.00
C PRO A 7 16.01 -41.79 -25.44
N ALA A 8 16.66 -41.92 -26.60
CA ALA A 8 17.20 -40.81 -27.37
C ALA A 8 16.05 -40.02 -28.02
N GLY A 9 16.17 -38.69 -28.03
CA GLY A 9 15.47 -37.83 -28.99
C GLY A 9 14.43 -36.87 -28.41
N GLN A 10 14.89 -35.75 -27.85
CA GLN A 10 14.15 -34.49 -27.99
C GLN A 10 14.96 -33.58 -28.90
N ALA A 11 14.45 -33.35 -30.10
CA ALA A 11 14.99 -32.40 -31.05
C ALA A 11 14.73 -30.97 -30.56
N PRO A 12 15.64 -30.01 -30.82
CA PRO A 12 15.44 -28.62 -30.47
C PRO A 12 14.26 -28.03 -31.25
N TRP A 13 13.43 -27.28 -30.52
CA TRP A 13 12.29 -26.54 -31.03
C TRP A 13 12.78 -25.47 -32.03
N VAL A 14 12.44 -25.62 -33.31
CA VAL A 14 12.69 -24.61 -34.35
C VAL A 14 11.40 -23.77 -34.49
N PRO A 15 11.44 -22.45 -34.26
CA PRO A 15 10.28 -21.59 -34.48
C PRO A 15 9.93 -21.55 -35.98
N SER A 16 8.68 -21.86 -36.29
CA SER A 16 8.14 -21.82 -37.65
C SER A 16 8.17 -20.39 -38.21
N PRO A 17 8.69 -20.16 -39.43
CA PRO A 17 8.56 -18.88 -40.10
C PRO A 17 7.11 -18.67 -40.53
N TRP A 18 6.58 -17.50 -40.17
CA TRP A 18 5.24 -17.06 -40.55
C TRP A 18 5.12 -16.98 -42.09
N PRO A 19 4.00 -17.45 -42.70
CA PRO A 19 3.79 -17.26 -44.13
C PRO A 19 3.41 -15.80 -44.40
N ALA A 20 4.33 -15.05 -45.01
CA ALA A 20 4.04 -13.77 -45.64
C ALA A 20 3.26 -13.98 -46.94
N THR A 21 1.98 -14.33 -46.82
CA THR A 21 1.07 -14.38 -47.97
C THR A 21 0.41 -13.00 -48.12
N ILE A 22 1.00 -12.17 -48.99
CA ILE A 22 0.34 -10.95 -49.48
C ILE A 22 -0.80 -11.40 -50.40
N PRO A 23 -2.08 -11.08 -50.13
CA PRO A 23 -3.16 -11.47 -51.01
C PRO A 23 -3.03 -10.73 -52.36
N TYR A 24 -2.96 -11.53 -53.42
CA TYR A 24 -2.97 -11.10 -54.81
C TYR A 24 -4.29 -10.37 -55.11
N ARG A 25 -4.19 -9.11 -55.54
CA ARG A 25 -5.32 -8.23 -55.82
C ARG A 25 -5.96 -8.65 -57.16
N ALA A 26 -7.21 -9.11 -57.12
CA ALA A 26 -7.94 -9.49 -58.33
C ALA A 26 -8.13 -8.28 -59.28
N PRO A 27 -7.87 -8.43 -60.59
CA PRO A 27 -8.13 -7.39 -61.57
C PRO A 27 -9.65 -7.28 -61.83
N GLY A 28 -10.26 -6.15 -61.46
CA GLY A 28 -11.68 -5.88 -61.74
C GLY A 28 -12.44 -5.09 -60.68
N CYS A 29 -11.85 -4.79 -59.52
CA CYS A 29 -12.51 -3.92 -58.54
C CYS A 29 -12.47 -2.45 -59.01
N PRO A 30 -13.61 -1.74 -59.06
CA PRO A 30 -13.62 -0.30 -59.28
C PRO A 30 -12.78 0.37 -58.19
N GLY A 31 -11.86 1.25 -58.61
CA GLY A 31 -10.91 1.90 -57.72
C GLY A 31 -11.62 2.63 -56.58
N PRO A 32 -11.00 2.70 -55.38
CA PRO A 32 -11.57 3.45 -54.27
C PRO A 32 -11.79 4.88 -54.73
N THR A 33 -13.03 5.34 -54.64
CA THR A 33 -13.36 6.76 -54.78
C THR A 33 -12.49 7.54 -53.81
N PRO A 34 -11.91 8.68 -54.22
CA PRO A 34 -11.10 9.49 -53.32
C PRO A 34 -11.98 9.90 -52.14
N PHE A 35 -11.73 9.29 -50.98
CA PHE A 35 -12.33 9.70 -49.73
C PHE A 35 -12.03 11.20 -49.57
N PRO A 36 -13.05 12.06 -49.40
CA PRO A 36 -12.81 13.45 -49.08
C PRO A 36 -12.21 13.49 -47.67
N TRP A 37 -10.89 13.53 -47.60
CA TRP A 37 -10.14 13.89 -46.42
C TRP A 37 -10.42 15.38 -46.16
N SER A 38 -11.62 15.68 -45.67
CA SER A 38 -11.86 16.91 -44.98
C SER A 38 -11.00 16.86 -43.73
N THR A 39 -9.81 17.45 -43.82
CA THR A 39 -8.92 17.82 -42.71
C THR A 39 -9.54 18.93 -41.87
N ALA A 40 -10.86 18.92 -41.70
CA ALA A 40 -11.52 19.56 -40.58
C ALA A 40 -11.14 18.76 -39.33
N ARG A 41 -9.94 19.02 -38.80
CA ARG A 41 -9.56 18.62 -37.45
C ARG A 41 -10.64 19.21 -36.54
N ALA A 42 -11.59 18.39 -36.14
CA ALA A 42 -12.58 18.75 -35.15
C ALA A 42 -11.80 19.33 -33.97
N ARG A 43 -11.97 20.63 -33.72
CA ARG A 43 -11.34 21.27 -32.57
C ARG A 43 -11.76 20.43 -31.36
N PRO A 44 -10.81 19.95 -30.54
CA PRO A 44 -11.19 19.27 -29.31
C PRO A 44 -12.14 20.21 -28.57
N PRO A 45 -13.26 19.68 -28.03
CA PRO A 45 -14.21 20.51 -27.31
C PRO A 45 -13.44 21.29 -26.24
N PRO A 46 -13.77 22.58 -26.02
CA PRO A 46 -13.06 23.39 -25.04
C PRO A 46 -13.10 22.68 -23.69
N VAL A 47 -11.91 22.40 -23.14
CA VAL A 47 -11.77 21.86 -21.77
C VAL A 47 -12.27 22.95 -20.84
N GLN A 48 -13.48 22.80 -20.33
CA GLN A 48 -14.01 23.71 -19.33
C GLN A 48 -13.28 23.42 -18.02
N LEU A 49 -12.39 24.33 -17.63
CA LEU A 49 -11.81 24.35 -16.31
C LEU A 49 -12.93 24.67 -15.32
N VAL A 50 -13.49 23.63 -14.69
CA VAL A 50 -14.48 23.81 -13.62
C VAL A 50 -13.73 24.34 -12.41
N GLU A 51 -13.92 25.63 -12.14
CA GLU A 51 -13.26 26.33 -11.04
C GLU A 51 -13.62 25.65 -9.70
N ALA A 52 -12.58 25.28 -8.94
CA ALA A 52 -12.66 24.35 -7.82
C ALA A 52 -13.48 24.94 -6.66
N LYS A 53 -14.74 24.52 -6.59
CA LYS A 53 -15.65 24.79 -5.48
C LYS A 53 -15.18 23.99 -4.25
N ALA A 54 -15.05 24.66 -3.11
CA ALA A 54 -14.66 24.18 -1.77
C ALA A 54 -14.38 22.66 -1.68
N ILE A 55 -13.11 22.29 -1.93
CA ILE A 55 -12.62 20.93 -1.72
C ILE A 55 -12.35 20.77 -0.23
N THR A 56 -13.03 19.82 0.41
CA THR A 56 -12.74 19.43 1.78
C THR A 56 -11.88 18.19 1.75
N ARG A 57 -10.70 18.27 2.37
CA ARG A 57 -9.81 17.14 2.55
C ARG A 57 -9.96 16.60 3.97
N GLY A 58 -10.27 15.31 4.07
CA GLY A 58 -10.45 14.61 5.34
C GLY A 58 -9.66 13.31 5.39
N MET A 59 -9.42 12.83 6.60
CA MET A 59 -8.91 11.48 6.85
C MET A 59 -10.03 10.65 7.48
N VAL A 60 -10.29 9.47 6.93
CA VAL A 60 -11.36 8.58 7.34
C VAL A 60 -10.73 7.26 7.77
N LYS A 61 -11.09 6.79 8.96
CA LYS A 61 -10.73 5.46 9.44
C LYS A 61 -11.94 4.56 9.29
N VAL A 62 -11.77 3.40 8.66
CA VAL A 62 -12.82 2.38 8.54
C VAL A 62 -12.48 1.26 9.51
N GLU A 63 -13.45 0.88 10.35
CA GLU A 63 -13.20 -0.08 11.42
C GLU A 63 -13.12 -1.52 10.86
N PRO A 64 -12.46 -2.45 11.55
CA PRO A 64 -12.40 -3.84 11.12
C PRO A 64 -13.78 -4.51 11.08
N GLY A 65 -14.04 -5.31 10.05
CA GLY A 65 -15.29 -6.03 9.83
C GLY A 65 -16.40 -5.23 9.16
N GLU A 66 -16.14 -4.00 8.71
CA GLU A 66 -17.11 -3.19 7.95
C GLU A 66 -17.00 -3.47 6.45
N ASP A 67 -18.14 -3.37 5.74
CA ASP A 67 -18.12 -3.34 4.27
C ASP A 67 -17.63 -1.97 3.80
N LEU A 68 -16.53 -1.96 3.06
CA LEU A 68 -15.87 -0.73 2.61
C LEU A 68 -16.75 0.11 1.69
N VAL A 69 -17.47 -0.54 0.76
CA VAL A 69 -18.27 0.14 -0.26
C VAL A 69 -19.49 0.77 0.39
N GLU A 70 -20.21 0.00 1.21
CA GLU A 70 -21.39 0.48 1.93
C GLU A 70 -21.05 1.59 2.92
N SER A 71 -19.91 1.48 3.61
CA SER A 71 -19.44 2.49 4.55
C SER A 71 -19.12 3.82 3.86
N LEU A 72 -18.46 3.78 2.70
CA LEU A 72 -18.17 4.99 1.91
C LEU A 72 -19.43 5.61 1.32
N GLU A 73 -20.40 4.80 0.86
CA GLU A 73 -21.69 5.30 0.40
C GLU A 73 -22.48 5.98 1.52
N THR A 74 -22.51 5.37 2.70
CA THR A 74 -23.17 5.94 3.88
C THR A 74 -22.50 7.23 4.31
N LEU A 75 -21.17 7.26 4.37
CA LEU A 75 -20.40 8.45 4.71
C LEU A 75 -20.64 9.59 3.71
N ALA A 76 -20.60 9.30 2.40
CA ALA A 76 -20.85 10.28 1.36
C ALA A 76 -22.27 10.87 1.45
N ARG A 77 -23.26 10.03 1.79
CA ARG A 77 -24.66 10.46 2.00
C ARG A 77 -24.79 11.37 3.20
N VAL A 78 -24.22 11.00 4.35
CA VAL A 78 -24.29 11.78 5.60
C VAL A 78 -23.53 13.10 5.46
N ALA A 79 -22.36 13.08 4.83
CA ALA A 79 -21.54 14.27 4.63
C ALA A 79 -22.02 15.18 3.48
N GLY A 80 -23.01 14.74 2.69
CA GLY A 80 -23.55 15.53 1.58
C GLY A 80 -22.52 15.73 0.45
N TRP A 81 -21.67 14.74 0.20
CA TRP A 81 -20.69 14.79 -0.87
C TRP A 81 -21.36 14.62 -2.24
N ARG A 82 -21.07 15.54 -3.15
CA ARG A 82 -21.47 15.42 -4.56
C ARG A 82 -20.51 14.52 -5.32
N GLU A 83 -19.23 14.73 -5.06
CA GLU A 83 -18.14 14.01 -5.69
C GLU A 83 -17.00 13.89 -4.68
N ALA A 84 -16.32 12.76 -4.62
CA ALA A 84 -15.11 12.63 -3.84
C ALA A 84 -14.09 11.74 -4.54
N VAL A 85 -12.81 12.01 -4.30
CA VAL A 85 -11.71 11.13 -4.66
C VAL A 85 -11.17 10.52 -3.37
N VAL A 86 -10.95 9.21 -3.38
CA VAL A 86 -10.54 8.44 -2.21
C VAL A 86 -9.19 7.79 -2.50
N PHE A 87 -8.27 7.90 -1.55
CA PHE A 87 -6.98 7.23 -1.55
C PHE A 87 -6.77 6.52 -0.23
N GLY A 88 -6.06 5.39 -0.19
CA GLY A 88 -5.75 4.78 1.09
C GLY A 88 -4.94 3.50 1.01
N ALA A 89 -4.66 2.95 2.19
CA ALA A 89 -3.95 1.70 2.40
C ALA A 89 -4.36 1.07 3.74
N GLY A 90 -4.03 -0.20 3.94
CA GLY A 90 -4.27 -0.93 5.19
C GLY A 90 -4.43 -2.43 4.97
N SER A 91 -5.35 -3.08 5.68
CA SER A 91 -5.64 -4.50 5.52
C SER A 91 -7.09 -4.76 5.12
N LEU A 92 -7.29 -5.85 4.35
CA LEU A 92 -8.58 -6.37 3.95
C LEU A 92 -8.69 -7.82 4.44
N ASP A 93 -9.77 -8.13 5.15
CA ASP A 93 -10.04 -9.49 5.63
C ASP A 93 -10.55 -10.37 4.48
N LEU A 94 -11.39 -9.80 3.61
CA LEU A 94 -11.95 -10.41 2.42
C LEU A 94 -12.14 -9.34 1.34
N ALA A 95 -11.79 -9.61 0.09
CA ALA A 95 -12.14 -8.73 -1.01
C ALA A 95 -12.44 -9.51 -2.29
N GLU A 96 -13.40 -9.01 -3.06
CA GLU A 96 -13.72 -9.48 -4.40
C GLU A 96 -13.19 -8.46 -5.41
N LEU A 97 -12.24 -8.90 -6.23
CA LEU A 97 -11.57 -8.07 -7.24
C LEU A 97 -12.04 -8.48 -8.63
N GLU A 98 -12.55 -7.52 -9.41
CA GLU A 98 -12.77 -7.67 -10.85
C GLU A 98 -11.43 -7.43 -11.58
N ILE A 99 -10.92 -8.46 -12.25
CA ILE A 99 -9.66 -8.44 -13.01
C ILE A 99 -9.97 -8.89 -14.44
N GLY A 100 -10.16 -7.93 -15.35
CA GLY A 100 -10.68 -8.22 -16.69
C GLY A 100 -12.15 -8.64 -16.62
N ASP A 101 -12.47 -9.82 -17.15
CA ASP A 101 -13.82 -10.41 -17.10
C ASP A 101 -13.99 -11.38 -15.91
N ASP A 102 -12.93 -11.61 -15.14
CA ASP A 102 -12.93 -12.54 -14.02
C ASP A 102 -13.15 -11.83 -12.69
N THR A 103 -13.85 -12.49 -11.77
CA THR A 103 -13.96 -12.07 -10.37
C THR A 103 -13.11 -12.98 -9.49
N VAL A 104 -12.22 -12.38 -8.72
CA VAL A 104 -11.22 -13.09 -7.91
C VAL A 104 -11.40 -12.70 -6.45
N THR A 105 -11.76 -13.68 -5.62
CA THR A 105 -11.82 -13.50 -4.16
C THR A 105 -10.44 -13.65 -3.54
N VAL A 106 -10.08 -12.73 -2.66
CA VAL A 106 -8.84 -12.73 -1.88
C VAL A 106 -9.16 -12.62 -0.39
N GLU A 107 -8.45 -13.36 0.45
CA GLU A 107 -8.59 -13.34 1.90
C GLU A 107 -7.31 -12.85 2.56
N LYS A 108 -7.44 -12.14 3.68
CA LYS A 108 -6.33 -11.63 4.51
C LYS A 108 -5.24 -10.94 3.69
N ALA A 109 -5.67 -9.99 2.85
CA ALA A 109 -4.81 -9.29 1.93
C ALA A 109 -4.31 -7.97 2.54
N GLU A 110 -3.05 -7.63 2.27
CA GLU A 110 -2.52 -6.29 2.57
C GLU A 110 -2.83 -5.36 1.40
N LEU A 111 -3.51 -4.24 1.68
CA LEU A 111 -3.88 -3.25 0.69
C LEU A 111 -2.73 -2.24 0.52
N LEU A 112 -1.94 -2.44 -0.54
CA LEU A 112 -0.79 -1.59 -0.86
C LEU A 112 -1.23 -0.21 -1.35
N SER A 113 -2.26 -0.16 -2.19
CA SER A 113 -2.86 1.09 -2.64
C SER A 113 -4.33 0.92 -2.98
N LEU A 114 -5.10 1.94 -2.66
CA LEU A 114 -6.48 2.11 -3.05
C LEU A 114 -6.66 3.49 -3.65
N ALA A 115 -7.33 3.54 -4.79
CA ALA A 115 -7.71 4.77 -5.46
C ALA A 115 -9.12 4.61 -6.01
N GLY A 116 -9.97 5.61 -5.82
CA GLY A 116 -11.33 5.52 -6.31
C GLY A 116 -12.04 6.85 -6.32
N ARG A 117 -13.27 6.81 -6.85
CA ARG A 117 -14.14 7.97 -6.94
C ARG A 117 -15.52 7.62 -6.39
N ILE A 118 -16.11 8.59 -5.72
CA ILE A 118 -17.50 8.58 -5.28
C ILE A 118 -18.22 9.64 -6.10
N VAL A 119 -19.33 9.28 -6.73
CA VAL A 119 -20.16 10.20 -7.52
C VAL A 119 -21.61 10.08 -7.06
N PHE A 120 -22.22 11.20 -6.69
CA PHE A 120 -23.63 11.24 -6.35
C PHE A 120 -24.49 11.35 -7.62
N LEU A 121 -25.34 10.36 -7.85
CA LEU A 121 -26.31 10.33 -8.96
C LEU A 121 -27.74 10.40 -8.38
N ASP A 122 -28.75 10.48 -9.25
CA ASP A 122 -30.17 10.65 -8.86
C ASP A 122 -30.73 9.51 -7.97
N GLY A 123 -29.97 8.42 -7.76
CA GLY A 123 -30.30 7.31 -6.86
C GLY A 123 -29.42 7.19 -5.61
N GLY A 124 -28.45 8.10 -5.40
CA GLY A 124 -27.50 8.05 -4.29
C GLY A 124 -26.03 8.06 -4.72
N PRO A 125 -25.10 8.01 -3.75
CA PRO A 125 -23.68 7.91 -4.03
C PRO A 125 -23.37 6.55 -4.65
N LYS A 126 -22.58 6.54 -5.73
CA LYS A 126 -21.97 5.35 -6.31
C LYS A 126 -20.47 5.40 -6.10
N VAL A 127 -19.93 4.32 -5.58
CA VAL A 127 -18.51 4.17 -5.30
C VAL A 127 -17.86 3.29 -6.37
N SER A 128 -16.70 3.72 -6.88
CA SER A 128 -15.87 2.90 -7.77
C SER A 128 -14.42 2.96 -7.31
N LEU A 129 -13.91 1.83 -6.84
CA LEU A 129 -12.56 1.72 -6.28
C LEU A 129 -11.72 0.74 -7.10
N CYS A 130 -10.46 1.08 -7.30
CA CYS A 130 -9.43 0.17 -7.76
C CYS A 130 -8.41 -0.02 -6.64
N ALA A 131 -7.91 -1.23 -6.51
CA ALA A 131 -6.96 -1.59 -5.47
C ALA A 131 -5.84 -2.45 -6.02
N THR A 132 -4.67 -2.29 -5.41
CA THR A 132 -3.55 -3.23 -5.53
C THR A 132 -3.32 -3.84 -4.15
N VAL A 133 -3.43 -5.16 -4.08
CA VAL A 133 -3.34 -5.95 -2.86
C VAL A 133 -2.20 -6.96 -2.94
N LEU A 134 -1.62 -7.30 -1.80
CA LEU A 134 -0.61 -8.32 -1.62
C LEU A 134 -1.24 -9.50 -0.85
N VAL A 135 -1.20 -10.69 -1.44
CA VAL A 135 -1.71 -11.94 -0.84
C VAL A 135 -0.56 -12.94 -0.79
N GLY A 136 0.00 -13.14 0.40
CA GLY A 136 1.29 -13.81 0.53
C GLY A 136 2.36 -13.00 -0.20
N ASP A 137 2.99 -13.59 -1.22
CA ASP A 137 4.01 -12.92 -2.04
C ASP A 137 3.47 -12.49 -3.42
N VAL A 138 2.17 -12.64 -3.67
CA VAL A 138 1.56 -12.37 -4.98
C VAL A 138 0.79 -11.06 -4.92
N THR A 139 1.17 -10.13 -5.79
CA THR A 139 0.44 -8.87 -5.98
C THR A 139 -0.70 -9.07 -6.97
N ARG A 140 -1.89 -8.57 -6.62
CA ARG A 140 -3.07 -8.54 -7.50
C ARG A 140 -3.60 -7.12 -7.58
N SER A 141 -4.08 -6.72 -8.76
CA SER A 141 -4.66 -5.41 -8.99
C SER A 141 -5.97 -5.56 -9.74
N GLY A 142 -7.00 -4.86 -9.30
CA GLY A 142 -8.34 -4.98 -9.85
C GLY A 142 -9.30 -3.93 -9.29
N ARG A 143 -10.52 -3.93 -9.81
CA ARG A 143 -11.62 -3.11 -9.29
C ARG A 143 -12.27 -3.84 -8.11
N ILE A 144 -12.52 -3.14 -7.00
CA ILE A 144 -13.20 -3.74 -5.86
C ILE A 144 -14.70 -3.83 -6.18
N ALA A 145 -15.24 -5.05 -6.20
CA ALA A 145 -16.69 -5.29 -6.23
C ALA A 145 -17.26 -5.26 -4.81
N ALA A 146 -16.61 -5.93 -3.86
CA ALA A 146 -16.95 -5.96 -2.44
C ALA A 146 -15.67 -6.11 -1.61
N ALA A 147 -15.63 -5.55 -0.40
CA ALA A 147 -14.48 -5.71 0.49
C ALA A 147 -14.86 -5.52 1.96
N MET A 148 -14.42 -6.45 2.80
CA MET A 148 -14.47 -6.39 4.26
C MET A 148 -13.12 -5.90 4.79
N THR A 149 -13.15 -4.83 5.58
CA THR A 149 -11.94 -4.16 6.06
C THR A 149 -11.32 -4.89 7.25
N GLY A 150 -9.99 -5.04 7.27
CA GLY A 150 -9.23 -5.47 8.46
C GLY A 150 -8.70 -4.29 9.27
N GLY A 151 -9.00 -3.06 8.83
CA GLY A 151 -8.50 -1.79 9.36
C GLY A 151 -7.88 -0.94 8.25
N LEU A 152 -8.58 0.12 7.84
CA LEU A 152 -8.15 0.99 6.74
C LEU A 152 -8.05 2.45 7.17
N THR A 153 -7.05 3.15 6.60
CA THR A 153 -6.96 4.60 6.68
C THR A 153 -7.06 5.18 5.27
N LEU A 154 -8.03 6.05 5.09
CA LEU A 154 -8.36 6.68 3.82
C LEU A 154 -8.16 8.19 3.91
N VAL A 155 -7.71 8.79 2.82
CA VAL A 155 -7.72 10.23 2.59
C VAL A 155 -8.79 10.50 1.54
N VAL A 156 -9.68 11.45 1.84
CA VAL A 156 -10.80 11.80 0.98
C VAL A 156 -10.73 13.27 0.63
N ASP A 157 -10.76 13.56 -0.67
CA ASP A 157 -10.89 14.90 -1.23
C ASP A 157 -12.30 15.04 -1.82
N ALA A 158 -13.18 15.74 -1.10
CA ALA A 158 -14.60 15.80 -1.41
C ALA A 158 -15.07 17.20 -1.84
N VAL A 159 -15.96 17.23 -2.82
CA VAL A 159 -16.73 18.39 -3.26
C VAL A 159 -18.15 18.24 -2.72
N HIS A 160 -18.59 19.22 -1.92
CA HIS A 160 -19.92 19.20 -1.33
C HIS A 160 -21.00 19.54 -2.35
N MET A 161 -22.19 18.96 -2.17
CA MET A 161 -23.38 19.46 -2.85
C MET A 161 -23.57 20.93 -2.48
N PRO A 162 -23.79 21.84 -3.46
CA PRO A 162 -24.26 23.15 -3.10
C PRO A 162 -25.59 22.96 -2.38
N SER A 163 -25.65 23.34 -1.11
CA SER A 163 -26.91 23.48 -0.40
C SER A 163 -27.70 24.59 -1.09
N GLY A 164 -28.38 24.24 -2.19
CA GLY A 164 -29.29 25.09 -2.93
C GLY A 164 -30.54 25.28 -2.08
N GLY A 165 -30.41 26.10 -1.03
CA GLY A 165 -31.43 26.28 -0.03
C GLY A 165 -30.81 26.36 1.35
N SER A 166 -30.88 27.56 1.92
CA SER A 166 -30.84 27.78 3.36
C SER A 166 -32.01 27.03 4.01
N ALA A 167 -31.94 25.71 4.04
CA ALA A 167 -32.68 24.94 5.02
C ALA A 167 -31.94 25.19 6.32
N THR A 168 -32.53 26.06 7.14
CA THR A 168 -32.11 26.30 8.52
C THR A 168 -32.17 24.95 9.24
N VAL A 169 -31.07 24.20 9.21
CA VAL A 169 -30.88 23.05 10.08
C VAL A 169 -30.87 23.65 11.48
N PRO A 170 -31.86 23.35 12.35
CA PRO A 170 -31.81 23.83 13.72
C PRO A 170 -30.49 23.36 14.30
N ALA A 171 -29.73 24.31 14.86
CA ALA A 171 -28.44 24.04 15.46
C ALA A 171 -28.55 22.77 16.32
N PRO A 172 -27.74 21.72 16.05
CA PRO A 172 -27.72 20.58 16.95
C PRO A 172 -27.20 21.10 18.28
N ASP A 173 -28.08 21.09 19.28
CA ASP A 173 -27.76 21.48 20.64
C ASP A 173 -26.46 20.77 21.05
N ALA A 174 -25.45 21.57 21.33
CA ALA A 174 -24.10 21.14 21.64
C ALA A 174 -24.10 20.38 22.97
N ARG A 175 -24.42 19.07 22.94
CA ARG A 175 -24.30 18.14 24.06
C ARG A 175 -24.47 16.68 23.61
N VAL A 176 -23.70 16.25 22.61
CA VAL A 176 -23.44 14.82 22.41
C VAL A 176 -21.94 14.62 22.22
N GLY A 177 -21.30 14.14 23.28
CA GLY A 177 -19.94 13.63 23.22
C GLY A 177 -19.90 12.44 22.25
N SER A 178 -18.96 12.50 21.31
CA SER A 178 -18.66 11.39 20.41
C SER A 178 -18.09 10.23 21.24
N SER A 179 -18.94 9.25 21.50
CA SER A 179 -18.57 7.88 21.80
C SER A 179 -19.49 6.98 20.97
N PHE A 180 -19.04 6.60 19.77
CA PHE A 180 -19.66 5.51 19.02
C PHE A 180 -19.28 4.19 19.70
N GLY A 181 -20.07 3.82 20.70
CA GLY A 181 -20.16 2.46 21.23
C GLY A 181 -21.63 2.06 21.13
N ALA A 182 -21.95 1.17 20.19
CA ALA A 182 -23.30 0.64 20.03
C ALA A 182 -23.69 -0.18 21.27
N THR A 183 -24.70 0.27 22.02
CA THR A 183 -25.39 -0.54 23.03
C THR A 183 -26.88 -0.52 22.71
N LEU A 184 -27.42 -1.71 22.43
CA LEU A 184 -28.85 -1.98 22.25
C LEU A 184 -29.66 -1.58 23.49
N PRO A 185 -30.90 -1.07 23.37
CA PRO A 185 -31.74 -0.79 24.51
C PRO A 185 -32.40 -2.08 25.02
N ALA A 186 -32.09 -2.47 26.25
CA ALA A 186 -32.88 -3.45 27.02
C ALA A 186 -34.04 -2.73 27.75
N PRO A 187 -35.26 -3.29 27.74
CA PRO A 187 -36.38 -2.69 28.47
C PRO A 187 -36.26 -3.00 29.97
N GLY A 188 -36.55 -1.98 30.78
CA GLY A 188 -36.26 -1.97 32.21
C GLY A 188 -37.07 -2.92 33.08
N ARG A 189 -36.53 -3.15 34.28
CA ARG A 189 -37.32 -3.44 35.48
C ARG A 189 -36.53 -3.04 36.74
N SER A 190 -37.09 -2.08 37.48
CA SER A 190 -36.72 -1.74 38.86
C SER A 190 -36.98 -2.92 39.79
N VAL A 191 -36.03 -3.29 40.65
CA VAL A 191 -36.27 -3.74 42.05
C VAL A 191 -35.04 -3.46 42.93
N ALA A 192 -35.31 -2.71 44.01
CA ALA A 192 -34.68 -2.63 45.34
C ALA A 192 -33.21 -3.00 45.60
N GLN A 193 -32.54 -2.01 46.21
CA GLN A 193 -31.34 -2.06 47.04
C GLN A 193 -31.55 -2.90 48.32
N PRO A 194 -30.51 -3.64 48.78
CA PRO A 194 -30.06 -3.46 50.16
C PRO A 194 -28.53 -3.43 50.27
N SER A 195 -28.04 -2.52 51.11
CA SER A 195 -26.64 -2.48 51.56
C SER A 195 -26.39 -3.57 52.62
N PRO A 196 -25.14 -4.05 52.75
CA PRO A 196 -24.54 -4.07 54.09
C PRO A 196 -23.06 -3.62 54.14
N PRO A 197 -22.56 -3.31 55.36
CA PRO A 197 -21.28 -2.67 55.61
C PRO A 197 -20.17 -3.69 55.89
N GLY A 198 -18.90 -3.28 55.80
CA GLY A 198 -17.81 -4.12 56.32
C GLY A 198 -16.42 -3.60 56.02
N LEU A 199 -15.85 -2.90 56.99
CA LEU A 199 -14.46 -2.50 57.10
C LEU A 199 -13.51 -3.71 57.06
N SER A 200 -12.33 -3.57 56.42
CA SER A 200 -11.11 -4.22 56.88
C SER A 200 -9.88 -3.62 56.19
N SER A 201 -9.12 -2.82 56.95
CA SER A 201 -7.72 -2.52 56.69
C SER A 201 -6.84 -3.72 57.05
N GLY A 202 -5.86 -4.03 56.21
CA GLY A 202 -4.75 -4.95 56.49
C GLY A 202 -3.86 -5.00 55.24
N ALA A 203 -2.78 -4.23 55.18
CA ALA A 203 -1.46 -4.53 55.75
C ALA A 203 -0.71 -5.66 55.01
N ALA A 204 0.32 -5.22 54.28
CA ALA A 204 1.64 -5.86 54.07
C ALA A 204 1.76 -7.23 53.37
N SER A 205 2.97 -7.42 52.84
CA SER A 205 3.55 -8.66 52.29
C SER A 205 3.05 -9.06 50.89
N GLU A 206 3.85 -9.58 49.97
CA GLU A 206 5.25 -9.96 49.98
C GLU A 206 5.72 -10.11 48.53
N MET A 207 6.97 -9.75 48.33
CA MET A 207 7.90 -10.21 47.31
C MET A 207 7.53 -11.55 46.67
N ASN A 208 7.25 -11.58 45.36
CA ASN A 208 7.31 -12.81 44.58
C ASN A 208 8.08 -12.58 43.28
N LYS A 209 9.36 -12.95 43.33
CA LYS A 209 10.33 -12.97 42.24
C LYS A 209 10.10 -14.26 41.45
N PRO A 210 9.73 -14.23 40.16
CA PRO A 210 9.64 -15.46 39.39
C PRO A 210 11.07 -16.01 39.14
N PRO A 211 11.24 -17.34 39.20
CA PRO A 211 12.53 -17.98 39.09
C PRO A 211 13.12 -17.82 37.69
N SER A 212 14.38 -17.41 37.66
CA SER A 212 15.26 -17.44 36.49
C SER A 212 15.42 -18.88 35.99
N GLN A 213 14.74 -19.22 34.90
CA GLN A 213 15.04 -20.43 34.13
C GLN A 213 16.28 -20.17 33.27
N SER A 214 17.40 -20.70 33.73
CA SER A 214 18.64 -20.86 32.98
C SER A 214 18.47 -21.96 31.92
N PHE A 215 18.22 -21.57 30.67
CA PHE A 215 18.31 -22.48 29.54
C PHE A 215 19.77 -22.67 29.14
N SER A 216 20.33 -23.81 29.57
CA SER A 216 21.57 -24.37 29.02
C SER A 216 21.30 -24.88 27.62
N ASN A 217 21.57 -24.05 26.61
CA ASN A 217 21.60 -24.50 25.22
C ASN A 217 22.97 -25.11 24.94
N LYS A 218 23.04 -26.45 25.07
CA LYS A 218 24.10 -27.25 24.47
C LYS A 218 24.10 -27.02 22.95
N PRO A 219 25.26 -26.81 22.31
CA PRO A 219 25.33 -26.71 20.85
C PRO A 219 25.01 -28.09 20.25
N LEU A 220 23.84 -28.24 19.64
CA LEU A 220 23.58 -29.36 18.74
C LEU A 220 24.42 -29.14 17.48
N VAL A 221 25.49 -29.92 17.37
CA VAL A 221 26.22 -30.16 16.13
C VAL A 221 25.22 -30.70 15.11
N ARG A 222 24.77 -29.85 14.19
CA ARG A 222 23.96 -30.25 13.04
C ARG A 222 24.87 -30.96 12.02
N PRO A 223 24.47 -32.11 11.47
CA PRO A 223 25.21 -32.76 10.39
C PRO A 223 25.22 -31.85 9.14
N PRO A 224 26.30 -31.90 8.32
CA PRO A 224 26.43 -31.08 7.14
C PRO A 224 25.42 -31.53 6.09
N MET A 225 24.29 -30.81 6.00
CA MET A 225 23.41 -30.90 4.84
C MET A 225 24.13 -30.26 3.65
N ARG A 226 24.67 -31.11 2.78
CA ARG A 226 24.99 -30.75 1.40
C ARG A 226 23.70 -30.33 0.70
N ARG A 227 23.49 -29.03 0.57
CA ARG A 227 22.60 -28.45 -0.44
C ARG A 227 23.47 -27.91 -1.56
N THR A 228 23.57 -28.68 -2.62
CA THR A 228 23.88 -28.16 -3.96
C THR A 228 22.58 -27.63 -4.52
N PHE A 229 22.34 -26.35 -4.30
CA PHE A 229 21.41 -25.54 -5.09
C PHE A 229 22.26 -24.42 -5.66
N ASP A 230 23.01 -24.75 -6.70
CA ASP A 230 23.60 -23.78 -7.60
C ASP A 230 22.45 -23.35 -8.54
N LEU A 231 21.69 -22.35 -8.09
CA LEU A 231 20.88 -21.51 -8.95
C LEU A 231 21.52 -20.13 -8.85
N ASP A 232 22.12 -19.72 -9.96
CA ASP A 232 22.78 -18.45 -10.16
C ASP A 232 21.79 -17.30 -9.89
N ASP A 233 21.76 -16.81 -8.64
CA ASP A 233 21.20 -15.52 -8.21
C ASP A 233 22.31 -14.44 -8.34
N ASP A 234 23.03 -14.48 -9.46
CA ASP A 234 24.22 -13.66 -9.75
C ASP A 234 23.86 -12.24 -10.21
N ASP A 235 22.96 -11.57 -9.50
CA ASP A 235 22.77 -10.11 -9.60
C ASP A 235 22.34 -9.53 -8.23
N ASP A 236 22.83 -10.10 -7.13
CA ASP A 236 22.90 -9.37 -5.85
C ASP A 236 23.83 -8.17 -6.04
N ASP A 237 23.26 -7.05 -6.50
CA ASP A 237 23.88 -5.72 -6.57
C ASP A 237 24.71 -5.50 -5.29
N GLU A 238 26.01 -5.77 -5.36
CA GLU A 238 26.93 -5.72 -4.24
C GLU A 238 26.98 -4.28 -3.72
N ASN A 239 26.15 -3.97 -2.73
CA ASN A 239 26.05 -2.62 -2.21
C ASN A 239 27.43 -2.23 -1.68
N PRO A 240 28.00 -1.09 -2.13
CA PRO A 240 29.34 -0.70 -1.75
C PRO A 240 29.45 -0.59 -0.22
N VAL A 241 30.47 -1.25 0.35
CA VAL A 241 30.72 -1.23 1.78
C VAL A 241 31.31 0.13 2.17
N VAL A 242 30.51 0.95 2.84
CA VAL A 242 30.96 2.22 3.42
C VAL A 242 31.57 1.93 4.79
N ASN A 243 32.74 2.49 5.09
CA ASN A 243 33.46 2.36 6.36
C ASN A 243 33.37 3.64 7.22
N THR A 244 33.80 3.53 8.48
CA THR A 244 33.94 4.71 9.36
C THR A 244 35.10 5.58 8.90
N GLY A 245 34.87 6.88 8.73
CA GLY A 245 35.80 7.84 8.15
C GLY A 245 35.49 8.22 6.70
N ASP A 246 34.64 7.46 6.01
CA ASP A 246 34.21 7.77 4.64
C ASP A 246 33.20 8.92 4.60
N PHE A 247 33.05 9.53 3.42
CA PHE A 247 32.11 10.62 3.21
C PHE A 247 30.91 10.19 2.36
N LEU A 248 29.72 10.63 2.75
CA LEU A 248 28.46 10.44 2.04
C LEU A 248 27.98 11.79 1.49
N GLN A 249 27.70 11.86 0.19
CA GLN A 249 27.06 13.00 -0.44
C GLN A 249 25.55 12.75 -0.55
N HIS A 250 24.79 13.29 0.41
CA HIS A 250 23.34 13.13 0.48
C HIS A 250 22.62 14.36 -0.13
N PRO A 251 21.59 14.18 -0.97
CA PRO A 251 20.97 15.27 -1.74
C PRO A 251 20.37 16.38 -0.87
N GLN A 252 19.86 16.04 0.31
CA GLN A 252 19.27 17.01 1.24
C GLN A 252 20.21 17.46 2.36
N LEU A 253 21.21 16.65 2.72
CA LEU A 253 22.06 16.91 3.89
C LEU A 253 23.44 17.44 3.50
N GLY A 254 23.80 17.36 2.22
CA GLY A 254 25.12 17.70 1.72
C GLY A 254 26.15 16.61 2.03
N LEU A 255 27.41 17.03 2.16
CA LEU A 255 28.53 16.17 2.51
C LEU A 255 28.50 15.80 4.00
N CYS A 256 28.53 14.52 4.30
CA CYS A 256 28.45 13.98 5.65
C CYS A 256 29.57 12.98 5.88
N GLU A 257 30.15 12.92 7.06
CA GLU A 257 31.20 11.95 7.41
C GLU A 257 30.62 10.80 8.23
N VAL A 258 31.01 9.56 7.96
CA VAL A 258 30.56 8.39 8.72
C VAL A 258 31.37 8.27 10.00
N VAL A 259 30.72 8.46 11.15
CA VAL A 259 31.35 8.40 12.49
C VAL A 259 31.26 7.00 13.10
N GLY A 260 30.27 6.20 12.70
CA GLY A 260 30.14 4.82 13.16
C GLY A 260 28.77 4.21 12.84
N TYR A 261 28.50 3.03 13.40
CA TYR A 261 27.23 2.33 13.21
C TYR A 261 26.51 2.20 14.55
N ASP A 262 25.19 2.34 14.49
CA ASP A 262 24.30 1.98 15.57
C ASP A 262 23.96 0.50 15.45
N GLY A 263 23.91 -0.23 16.57
CA GLY A 263 23.65 -1.68 16.58
C GLY A 263 22.29 -2.09 16.00
N SER A 264 21.44 -1.13 15.66
CA SER A 264 20.15 -1.28 15.00
C SER A 264 20.18 -1.16 13.47
N GLY A 265 21.37 -1.19 12.85
CA GLY A 265 21.53 -1.04 11.39
C GLY A 265 21.48 0.41 10.88
N GLY A 266 21.50 1.39 11.78
CA GLY A 266 21.62 2.80 11.41
C GLY A 266 23.09 3.24 11.34
N THR A 267 23.44 4.14 10.43
CA THR A 267 24.79 4.72 10.33
C THR A 267 24.80 6.11 10.96
N LYS A 268 25.68 6.36 11.91
CA LYS A 268 25.89 7.66 12.55
C LYS A 268 26.75 8.52 11.63
N ILE A 269 26.18 9.62 11.15
CA ILE A 269 26.83 10.57 10.25
C ILE A 269 27.02 11.93 10.92
N ARG A 270 28.14 12.59 10.67
CA ARG A 270 28.46 13.96 11.09
C ARG A 270 28.31 14.89 9.90
N LEU A 271 27.42 15.87 10.03
CA LEU A 271 27.21 16.91 9.02
C LEU A 271 28.39 17.90 9.02
N THR A 272 28.55 18.68 7.95
CA THR A 272 29.47 19.85 7.92
C THR A 272 29.19 20.85 9.04
N SER A 273 27.94 20.90 9.53
CA SER A 273 27.55 21.69 10.70
C SER A 273 28.07 21.17 12.05
N GLY A 274 28.74 20.01 12.08
CA GLY A 274 29.19 19.33 13.30
C GLY A 274 28.12 18.50 14.02
N LYS A 275 26.84 18.61 13.62
CA LYS A 275 25.74 17.84 14.22
C LYS A 275 25.80 16.38 13.77
N VAL A 276 25.62 15.45 14.72
CA VAL A 276 25.54 14.01 14.46
C VAL A 276 24.08 13.57 14.28
N ARG A 277 23.80 12.79 13.24
CA ARG A 277 22.49 12.19 12.94
C ARG A 277 22.62 10.71 12.64
N VAL A 278 21.55 9.95 12.85
CA VAL A 278 21.46 8.54 12.44
C VAL A 278 20.75 8.46 11.10
N LEU A 279 21.37 7.84 10.11
CA LEU A 279 20.85 7.63 8.76
C LEU A 279 20.76 6.13 8.48
N LYS A 280 19.60 5.64 8.03
CA LYS A 280 19.44 4.23 7.65
C LYS A 280 19.86 4.03 6.20
N LEU A 281 21.06 3.48 5.98
CA LEU A 281 21.59 3.26 4.62
C LEU A 281 20.79 2.22 3.84
N GLU A 282 20.14 1.25 4.51
CA GLU A 282 19.27 0.24 3.89
C GLU A 282 18.09 0.83 3.07
N ALA A 283 17.66 2.04 3.41
CA ALA A 283 16.54 2.71 2.73
C ALA A 283 16.99 3.51 1.50
N LEU A 284 18.30 3.67 1.30
CA LEU A 284 18.88 4.54 0.28
C LEU A 284 19.76 3.73 -0.65
N ARG A 285 19.87 4.17 -1.92
CA ARG A 285 20.79 3.53 -2.88
C ARG A 285 22.15 4.22 -2.79
N VAL A 286 23.14 3.52 -2.25
CA VAL A 286 24.54 4.00 -2.21
C VAL A 286 25.19 3.67 -3.55
N LEU A 287 25.69 4.70 -4.22
CA LEU A 287 26.43 4.56 -5.49
C LEU A 287 27.92 4.30 -5.20
N GLN A 288 28.64 3.85 -6.23
CA GLN A 288 30.07 3.57 -6.13
C GLN A 288 30.85 4.80 -5.64
N GLY A 289 31.80 4.57 -4.72
CA GLY A 289 32.62 5.63 -4.15
C GLY A 289 33.53 6.26 -5.20
N GLN A 290 33.60 7.58 -5.19
CA GLN A 290 34.52 8.36 -6.00
C GLN A 290 35.57 9.00 -5.08
N GLU A 291 36.84 8.88 -5.44
CA GLU A 291 37.92 9.56 -4.73
C GLU A 291 37.92 11.06 -5.10
N ASP A 292 37.93 11.92 -4.08
CA ASP A 292 37.97 13.38 -4.22
C ASP A 292 39.43 13.87 -4.38
N GLU A 293 39.63 15.15 -4.71
CA GLU A 293 40.98 15.75 -4.90
C GLU A 293 41.89 15.63 -3.66
N GLU A 294 41.29 15.49 -2.48
CA GLU A 294 41.97 15.29 -1.20
C GLU A 294 42.26 13.80 -0.87
N GLY A 295 42.00 12.87 -1.79
CA GLY A 295 42.22 11.43 -1.58
C GLY A 295 41.19 10.78 -0.66
N ARG A 296 40.01 11.40 -0.50
CA ARG A 296 38.93 10.91 0.37
C ARG A 296 37.90 10.14 -0.45
N MET A 297 37.40 9.04 0.08
CA MET A 297 36.31 8.29 -0.53
C MET A 297 34.96 8.96 -0.29
N VAL A 298 34.30 9.40 -1.35
CA VAL A 298 32.98 10.04 -1.32
C VAL A 298 31.95 9.16 -2.03
N PHE A 299 30.99 8.63 -1.29
CA PHE A 299 29.88 7.84 -1.82
C PHE A 299 28.66 8.73 -2.04
N ARG A 300 28.11 8.72 -3.25
CA ARG A 300 26.87 9.45 -3.54
C ARG A 300 25.68 8.60 -3.15
N VAL A 301 24.70 9.22 -2.51
CA VAL A 301 23.48 8.54 -2.08
C VAL A 301 22.30 9.05 -2.89
N ALA A 302 21.63 8.16 -3.62
CA ALA A 302 20.40 8.47 -4.33
C ALA A 302 19.18 8.26 -3.43
N GLY A 303 18.04 8.84 -3.82
CA GLY A 303 16.79 8.80 -3.05
C GLY A 303 16.29 7.39 -2.70
N PRO A 304 15.12 7.29 -2.03
CA PRO A 304 14.62 6.03 -1.51
C PRO A 304 14.65 4.92 -2.57
N ARG A 305 15.20 3.75 -2.22
CA ARG A 305 15.14 2.58 -3.10
C ARG A 305 13.65 2.28 -3.28
N ARG A 306 13.12 2.43 -4.50
CA ARG A 306 11.79 1.93 -4.84
C ARG A 306 11.87 0.41 -4.70
N ARG A 307 11.38 -0.10 -3.56
CA ARG A 307 11.10 -1.53 -3.41
C ARG A 307 9.92 -1.89 -4.30
#